data_AF-A0AB34AAN6-F1
#
_entry.id   AF-A0AB34AAN6-F1
#
_cell.length_a   1.000
_cell.length_b   1.000
_cell.length_c   1.000
_cell.angle_alpha   90.00
_cell.angle_beta   90.00
_cell.angle_gamma   90.00
#
_symmetry.space_group_name_H-M   'P 1'
#
loop_
_entity.id
_entity.type
_entity.pdbx_description
1 polymer ?
#
loop_
_entity_poly.entity_id
_entity_poly.type
_entity_poly.pdbx_seq_one_letter_code
_entity_poly.pdbx_strand_id
1 'polypeptide(L)' 'MVSDGEEVTYGKSPKKSVNTGVVTTKNSSMVFLAQEYVLHDAYNLRTLSMLKSEAQKKFGNDLEGVRNIYFD' A
#
# COMPACT_ATOMS: atom_id res chain seq x y z
N MET A 1 -5.21 -8.14 3.41
CA MET A 1 -4.62 -8.62 4.68
C MET A 1 -3.85 -9.87 4.36
N VAL A 2 -2.61 -9.98 4.86
CA VAL A 2 -1.86 -11.23 4.83
C VAL A 2 -1.91 -11.83 6.23
N SER A 3 -2.21 -13.12 6.34
CA SER A 3 -2.20 -13.87 7.59
C SER A 3 -1.00 -14.81 7.60
N ASP A 4 -0.06 -14.56 8.51
CA ASP A 4 1.14 -15.38 8.80
C ASP A 4 1.99 -15.78 7.57
N GLY A 5 1.83 -15.09 6.45
CA GLY A 5 2.50 -15.43 5.19
C GLY A 5 1.99 -16.69 4.51
N GLU A 6 0.80 -17.17 4.88
CA GLU A 6 0.20 -18.38 4.29
C GLU A 6 -1.04 -18.08 3.46
N GLU A 7 -1.73 -16.98 3.77
CA GLU A 7 -3.01 -16.64 3.17
C GLU A 7 -3.14 -15.13 2.98
N VAL A 8 -3.81 -14.74 1.90
CA VAL A 8 -4.21 -13.36 1.67
C VAL A 8 -5.71 -13.26 1.48
N THR A 9 -6.32 -12.33 2.22
CA THR A 9 -7.70 -11.90 2.03
C THR A 9 -7.70 -10.49 1.43
N TYR A 10 -8.36 -10.32 0.30
CA TYR A 10 -8.52 -9.03 -0.37
C TYR A 10 -9.97 -8.84 -0.82
N GLY A 11 -10.43 -7.60 -0.82
CA GLY A 11 -11.81 -7.27 -1.16
C GLY A 11 -12.03 -5.77 -1.04
N LYS A 12 -13.12 -5.29 -1.65
CA LYS A 12 -13.51 -3.89 -1.57
C LYS A 12 -14.61 -3.78 -0.53
N SER A 13 -14.40 -3.01 0.53
CA SER A 13 -15.44 -2.68 1.51
C SER A 13 -16.18 -1.40 1.09
N PRO A 14 -17.37 -1.48 0.45
CA PRO A 14 -18.21 -0.32 0.21
C PRO A 14 -18.85 0.21 1.51
N LYS A 15 -18.81 1.53 1.72
CA LYS A 15 -19.41 2.23 2.87
C LYS A 15 -20.91 1.96 3.13
N LYS A 16 -21.65 1.37 2.17
CA LYS A 16 -23.12 1.24 2.21
C LYS A 16 -23.66 -0.15 1.81
N SER A 17 -22.82 -1.18 1.63
CA SER A 17 -23.33 -2.52 1.30
C SER A 17 -23.06 -3.50 2.44
N VAL A 18 -24.12 -4.22 2.83
CA VAL A 18 -24.09 -5.34 3.79
C VAL A 18 -23.44 -6.58 3.18
N ASN A 19 -23.34 -6.64 1.84
CA ASN A 19 -22.65 -7.69 1.10
C ASN A 19 -21.34 -7.15 0.53
N THR A 20 -20.24 -7.52 1.17
CA THR A 20 -18.88 -7.26 0.68
C THR A 20 -18.30 -8.56 0.16
N GLY A 21 -18.02 -8.61 -1.14
CA GLY A 21 -17.26 -9.71 -1.73
C GLY A 21 -15.81 -9.63 -1.28
N VAL A 22 -15.37 -10.63 -0.51
CA VAL A 22 -13.97 -10.85 -0.17
C VAL A 22 -13.50 -12.12 -0.85
N VAL A 23 -12.28 -12.09 -1.36
CA VAL A 23 -11.58 -13.26 -1.89
C VAL A 23 -10.47 -13.60 -0.92
N THR A 24 -10.42 -14.86 -0.52
CA THR A 24 -9.36 -15.43 0.30
C THR A 24 -8.65 -16.48 -0.53
N THR A 25 -7.32 -16.46 -0.54
CA THR A 25 -6.51 -17.40 -1.31
C THR A 25 -5.19 -17.72 -0.61
N LYS A 26 -4.76 -18.97 -0.77
CA LYS A 26 -3.45 -19.49 -0.35
C LYS A 26 -2.47 -19.62 -1.52
N ASN A 27 -2.77 -19.00 -2.66
CA ASN A 27 -1.86 -18.98 -3.79
C ASN A 27 -0.55 -18.28 -3.39
N SER A 28 0.56 -19.00 -3.40
CA SER A 28 1.86 -18.52 -2.91
C SER A 28 2.33 -17.24 -3.61
N SER A 29 2.11 -17.12 -4.92
CA SER A 29 2.47 -15.90 -5.67
C SER A 29 1.67 -14.68 -5.20
N MET A 30 0.37 -14.85 -4.91
CA MET A 30 -0.46 -13.76 -4.39
C MET A 30 -0.11 -13.39 -2.96
N VAL A 31 0.20 -14.38 -2.13
CA VAL A 31 0.64 -14.17 -0.74
C VAL A 31 1.96 -13.40 -0.71
N PHE A 32 2.95 -13.85 -1.48
CA PHE A 32 4.25 -13.18 -1.62
C PHE A 32 4.08 -11.74 -2.10
N LEU A 33 3.32 -11.52 -3.17
CA LEU A 33 3.07 -10.18 -3.70
C LEU A 33 2.44 -9.26 -2.64
N ALA A 34 1.43 -9.74 -1.93
CA ALA A 34 0.78 -8.96 -0.89
C ALA A 34 1.70 -8.63 0.29
N GLN A 35 2.63 -9.53 0.66
CA GLN A 35 3.65 -9.26 1.68
C GLN A 35 4.62 -8.16 1.24
N GLU A 36 5.15 -8.27 0.02
CA GLU A 36 6.07 -7.28 -0.53
C GLU A 36 5.41 -5.89 -0.63
N TYR A 37 4.12 -5.82 -0.99
CA TYR A 37 3.36 -4.56 -0.96
C TYR A 37 3.29 -3.94 0.44
N VAL A 38 3.02 -4.75 1.48
CA VAL A 38 2.95 -4.26 2.86
C VAL A 38 4.33 -3.76 3.33
N LEU A 39 5.40 -4.49 3.02
CA LEU A 39 6.76 -4.10 3.36
C LEU A 39 7.18 -2.82 2.63
N HIS A 40 6.86 -2.70 1.35
CA HIS A 40 7.13 -1.52 0.56
C HIS A 40 6.45 -0.27 1.14
N ASP A 41 5.17 -0.37 1.52
CA ASP A 41 4.46 0.74 2.18
C ASP A 41 5.12 1.10 3.52
N ALA A 42 5.51 0.11 4.33
CA ALA A 42 6.20 0.35 5.59
C ALA A 42 7.55 1.06 5.39
N TYR A 43 8.35 0.63 4.40
CA TYR A 43 9.62 1.28 4.07
C TYR A 43 9.42 2.70 3.54
N ASN A 44 8.41 2.94 2.71
CA ASN A 44 8.10 4.29 2.23
C ASN A 44 7.70 5.21 3.37
N LEU A 45 6.83 4.75 4.28
CA LEU A 45 6.45 5.53 5.46
C LEU A 45 7.67 5.81 6.37
N ARG A 46 8.54 4.82 6.57
CA ARG A 46 9.77 5.00 7.36
C ARG A 46 10.71 6.01 6.69
N THR A 47 10.92 5.88 5.39
CA THR A 47 11.76 6.80 4.60
C THR A 47 11.20 8.21 4.64
N LEU A 48 9.89 8.38 4.46
CA LEU A 48 9.21 9.67 4.59
C LEU A 48 9.36 10.28 5.98
N SER A 49 9.34 9.46 7.04
CA SER A 49 9.56 9.97 8.40
C SER A 49 10.97 10.53 8.60
N MET A 50 11.98 9.97 7.92
CA MET A 50 13.38 10.40 8.01
C MET A 50 13.70 11.57 7.08
N LEU A 51 13.03 11.67 5.93
CA LEU A 51 13.33 12.64 4.86
C LEU A 51 12.21 13.67 4.68
N LYS A 52 11.34 13.85 5.68
CA LYS A 52 10.10 14.63 5.56
C LYS A 52 10.36 16.04 5.01
N SER A 53 11.36 16.74 5.56
CA SER A 53 11.71 18.11 5.15
C SER A 53 12.15 18.20 3.69
N GLU A 54 13.03 17.30 3.27
CA GLU A 54 13.59 17.22 1.92
C GLU A 54 12.50 16.85 0.92
N ALA A 55 11.66 15.88 1.27
CA ALA A 55 10.54 15.45 0.46
C ALA A 55 9.52 16.58 0.27
N GLN A 56 9.16 17.31 1.34
CA GLN A 56 8.23 18.43 1.26
C GLN A 56 8.78 19.61 0.45
N LYS A 57 10.09 19.89 0.56
CA LYS A 57 10.75 20.90 -0.28
C LYS A 57 10.68 20.56 -1.77
N LYS A 58 10.76 19.28 -2.12
CA LYS A 58 10.78 18.83 -3.52
C LYS A 58 9.39 18.59 -4.11
N PHE A 59 8.45 18.08 -3.32
CA PHE A 59 7.16 17.60 -3.82
C PHE A 59 5.95 18.34 -3.25
N GLY A 60 6.17 19.38 -2.43
CA GLY A 60 5.11 20.15 -1.78
C GLY A 60 4.76 19.63 -0.39
N ASN A 61 4.05 20.46 0.39
CA ASN A 61 3.80 20.19 1.81
C ASN A 61 3.03 18.88 2.05
N ASP A 62 2.15 18.51 1.12
CA ASP A 62 1.34 17.29 1.15
C ASP A 62 1.87 16.25 0.16
N LEU A 63 3.09 16.44 -0.35
CA LEU A 63 3.76 15.58 -1.32
C LEU A 63 2.94 15.41 -2.62
N GLU A 64 2.12 16.39 -2.96
CA GLU A 64 1.23 16.39 -4.12
C GLU A 64 1.98 16.17 -5.44
N GLY A 65 3.23 16.64 -5.52
CA GLY A 65 4.11 16.49 -6.67
C GLY A 65 4.67 15.08 -6.86
N VAL A 66 4.53 14.17 -5.88
CA VAL A 66 4.99 12.76 -6.02
C VAL A 66 4.28 12.06 -7.18
N ARG A 67 3.03 12.41 -7.46
CA ARG A 67 2.26 11.81 -8.57
C ARG A 67 2.84 12.15 -9.94
N ASN A 68 3.57 13.26 -10.06
CA ASN A 68 4.09 13.74 -11.33
C ASN A 68 5.37 12.99 -11.78
N ILE A 69 6.01 12.23 -10.88
CA ILE A 69 7.27 11.50 -11.15
C ILE A 69 7.15 10.53 -12.35
N TYR A 70 5.94 10.06 -12.66
CA TYR A 70 5.69 9.10 -13.74
C TYR A 70 5.13 9.73 -15.02
N PHE A 71 4.92 11.04 -15.04
CA PHE A 71 4.27 11.74 -16.16
C PHE A 71 5.19 12.81 -16.81
N ASP A 72 6.48 12.80 -16.45
CA ASP A 72 7.55 13.55 -17.12
C ASP A 72 8.12 12.79 -18.33
#